data_AF-A0A484IC07-F1
#
_entry.id   AF-A0A484IC07-F1
#
_cell.length_a   1.000
_cell.length_b   1.000
_cell.length_c   1.000
_cell.angle_alpha   90.00
_cell.angle_beta   90.00
_cell.angle_gamma   90.00
#
_symmetry.space_group_name_H-M   'P 1'
#
loop_
_entity.id
_entity.type
_entity.pdbx_description
1 polymer ?
#
loop_
_entity_poly.entity_id
_entity_poly.type
_entity_poly.pdbx_seq_one_letter_code
_entity_poly.pdbx_strand_id
1 'polypeptide(L)'
;MNSTQRYLLSSIYCNNLSLEILQENNDNDSKGNEDSISISTSASPAPATRAEMPFLSYLSRKLEFDSTLFENELLNLEKEKLIEIKKNKQIGRSTINKEDEVFLTKRGRAEIKVVLVGGVFDLLHAGHIHTLKAAKLLGDVLIIVVATDATVSNLRSNRKIFHNENSRLELVSSIRFVDKAIIGRKTSIYDTVSFVRPDIIALGYDQSHDVKSMKKNCLERGIDVEVVRLSSPIPELKSSAIKSELGSSFYDLQ
;
A
#
# COMPACT_ATOMS: atom_id res chain seq x y z
N MET A 1 13.67 -10.32 18.47
CA MET A 1 12.95 -9.10 18.06
C MET A 1 11.83 -8.81 19.05
N ASN A 2 11.81 -7.63 19.67
CA ASN A 2 10.68 -7.20 20.50
C ASN A 2 9.55 -6.55 19.65
N SER A 3 8.41 -6.25 20.27
CA SER A 3 7.25 -5.66 19.57
C SER A 3 7.55 -4.28 18.97
N THR A 4 8.34 -3.45 19.67
CA THR A 4 8.76 -2.12 19.21
C THR A 4 9.63 -2.20 17.96
N GLN A 5 10.66 -3.04 17.98
CA GLN A 5 11.54 -3.29 16.83
C GLN A 5 10.75 -3.74 15.61
N ARG A 6 9.84 -4.71 15.79
CA ARG A 6 8.97 -5.20 14.72
C ARG A 6 8.07 -4.10 14.16
N TYR A 7 7.50 -3.26 15.02
CA TYR A 7 6.72 -2.10 14.60
C TYR A 7 7.54 -1.06 13.82
N LEU A 8 8.79 -0.80 14.23
CA LEU A 8 9.69 0.10 13.53
C LEU A 8 10.02 -0.44 12.14
N LEU A 9 10.41 -1.72 12.02
CA LEU A 9 10.68 -2.33 10.72
C LEU A 9 9.47 -2.26 9.78
N SER A 10 8.27 -2.57 10.28
CA SER A 10 7.01 -2.41 9.53
C SER A 10 6.76 -0.97 9.08
N SER A 11 7.07 0.01 9.95
CA SER A 11 6.88 1.43 9.63
C SER A 11 7.93 1.94 8.64
N ILE A 12 9.17 1.48 8.73
CA ILE A 12 10.25 1.78 7.79
C ILE A 12 9.88 1.22 6.41
N TYR A 13 9.39 -0.03 6.35
CA TYR A 13 8.89 -0.62 5.11
C TYR A 13 7.83 0.27 4.43
N CYS A 14 6.80 0.70 5.17
CA CYS A 14 5.76 1.56 4.62
C CYS A 14 6.28 2.94 4.18
N ASN A 15 7.26 3.50 4.89
CA ASN A 15 7.91 4.75 4.51
C ASN A 15 8.75 4.59 3.23
N ASN A 16 9.60 3.56 3.14
CA ASN A 16 10.40 3.26 1.95
C ASN A 16 9.52 3.07 0.72
N LEU A 17 8.44 2.28 0.83
CA LEU A 17 7.47 2.09 -0.25
C LEU A 17 6.83 3.42 -0.69
N SER A 18 6.64 4.37 0.23
CA SER A 18 6.12 5.70 -0.11
C SER A 18 7.13 6.53 -0.91
N LEU A 19 8.40 6.48 -0.52
CA LEU A 19 9.48 7.19 -1.20
C LEU A 19 9.68 6.65 -2.62
N GLU A 20 9.67 5.33 -2.80
CA GLU A 20 9.79 4.69 -4.11
C GLU A 20 8.63 5.10 -5.06
N ILE A 21 7.39 5.17 -4.56
CA ILE A 21 6.23 5.63 -5.36
C ILE A 21 6.40 7.10 -5.79
N LEU A 22 6.92 7.95 -4.91
CA LEU A 22 7.15 9.37 -5.24
C LEU A 22 8.23 9.52 -6.31
N GLN A 23 9.33 8.75 -6.20
CA GLN A 23 10.40 8.76 -7.19
C GLN A 23 9.90 8.32 -8.57
N GLU A 24 9.11 7.24 -8.66
CA GLU A 24 8.53 6.80 -9.93
C GLU A 24 7.62 7.86 -10.57
N ASN A 25 6.83 8.58 -9.78
CA ASN A 25 5.96 9.64 -10.29
C ASN A 25 6.76 10.82 -10.84
N ASN A 26 7.78 11.27 -10.11
CA ASN A 26 8.67 12.37 -10.54
C ASN A 26 9.43 12.01 -11.84
N ASP A 27 9.87 10.76 -11.97
CA ASP A 27 10.56 10.28 -13.17
C ASP A 27 9.62 10.22 -14.40
N ASN A 28 8.35 9.88 -14.19
CA ASN A 28 7.34 9.86 -15.25
C ASN A 28 6.96 11.29 -15.71
N ASP A 29 6.80 12.23 -14.77
CA ASP A 29 6.52 13.64 -15.09
C ASP A 29 7.69 14.27 -15.85
N SER A 30 8.93 13.92 -15.49
CA SER A 30 10.14 14.40 -16.18
C SER A 30 10.28 13.87 -17.62
N LYS A 31 9.70 12.70 -17.92
CA LYS A 31 9.69 12.09 -19.26
C LYS A 31 8.48 12.50 -20.11
N GLY A 32 7.43 13.06 -19.51
CA GLY A 32 6.17 13.40 -20.16
C GLY A 32 6.06 14.84 -20.69
N ASN A 33 7.11 15.65 -20.57
CA ASN A 33 7.00 17.11 -20.73
C ASN A 33 7.55 17.67 -22.06
N GLU A 34 7.55 16.88 -23.14
CA GLU A 34 7.86 17.41 -24.49
C GLU A 34 6.63 17.67 -25.37
N ASP A 35 5.42 17.21 -25.04
CA ASP A 35 4.25 17.51 -25.88
C ASP A 35 2.97 17.79 -25.07
N SER A 36 2.46 19.00 -25.27
CA SER A 36 1.08 19.50 -25.13
C SER A 36 0.79 20.52 -24.01
N ILE A 37 0.45 21.73 -24.48
CA ILE A 37 -0.06 22.89 -23.77
C ILE A 37 -1.61 22.84 -23.75
N SER A 38 -2.20 23.29 -22.63
CA SER A 38 -3.62 23.67 -22.36
C SER A 38 -4.62 22.50 -22.25
N ILE A 39 -5.53 22.42 -21.27
CA ILE A 39 -6.49 23.41 -20.74
C ILE A 39 -6.82 23.13 -19.25
N SER A 40 -7.11 24.18 -18.48
CA SER A 40 -7.57 24.17 -17.09
C SER A 40 -9.06 23.83 -16.91
N THR A 41 -9.43 23.17 -15.81
CA THR A 41 -10.59 23.53 -14.94
C THR A 41 -10.63 22.69 -13.67
N SER A 42 -10.59 23.38 -12.53
CA SER A 42 -11.02 23.02 -11.17
C SER A 42 -11.03 21.54 -10.75
N ALA A 43 -9.90 21.06 -10.24
CA ALA A 43 -9.89 19.99 -9.24
C ALA A 43 -9.71 20.61 -7.85
N SER A 44 -10.57 20.23 -6.91
CA SER A 44 -10.40 20.47 -5.47
C SER A 44 -8.96 20.19 -5.05
N PRO A 45 -8.40 20.95 -4.08
CA PRO A 45 -7.01 20.78 -3.71
C PRO A 45 -6.81 19.34 -3.24
N ALA A 46 -6.07 18.56 -4.02
CA ALA A 46 -5.47 17.34 -3.54
C ALA A 46 -4.77 17.68 -2.21
N PRO A 47 -4.95 16.88 -1.14
CA PRO A 47 -4.32 17.17 0.14
C PRO A 47 -2.83 17.41 -0.12
N ALA A 48 -2.36 18.58 0.32
CA ALA A 48 -1.06 19.18 0.03
C ALA A 48 0.02 18.13 -0.25
N THR A 49 0.69 18.29 -1.38
CA THR A 49 1.86 17.53 -1.84
C THR A 49 2.60 16.86 -0.66
N ARG A 50 2.38 15.55 -0.51
CA ARG A 50 3.08 14.65 0.43
C ARG A 50 4.55 14.60 0.00
N ALA A 51 5.30 15.66 0.28
CA ALA A 51 6.72 15.75 0.03
C ALA A 51 7.46 14.61 0.75
N GLU A 52 8.59 14.19 0.20
CA GLU A 52 9.53 13.22 0.73
C GLU A 52 9.71 13.43 2.24
N MET A 53 9.04 12.61 3.05
CA MET A 53 9.14 12.70 4.50
C MET A 53 10.14 11.66 4.96
N PRO A 54 11.30 12.08 5.49
CA PRO A 54 12.25 11.16 6.10
C PRO A 54 11.59 10.42 7.28
N PHE A 55 12.18 9.28 7.65
CA PHE A 55 11.48 8.27 8.45
C PHE A 55 11.00 8.79 9.81
N LEU A 56 11.84 9.53 10.56
CA LEU A 56 11.44 10.07 11.87
C LEU A 56 10.28 11.07 11.76
N SER A 57 10.28 11.91 10.72
CA SER A 57 9.18 12.83 10.43
C SER A 57 7.88 12.06 10.09
N TYR A 58 8.00 10.99 9.29
CA TYR A 58 6.89 10.09 9.01
C TYR A 58 6.34 9.44 10.30
N LEU A 59 7.24 8.94 11.15
CA LEU A 59 6.90 8.22 12.37
C LEU A 59 6.24 9.13 13.40
N SER A 60 6.79 10.32 13.65
CA SER A 60 6.21 11.31 14.56
C SER A 60 4.79 11.68 14.16
N ARG A 61 4.54 11.92 12.87
CA ARG A 61 3.18 12.20 12.39
C ARG A 61 2.24 11.01 12.55
N LYS A 62 2.72 9.79 12.27
CA LYS A 62 1.91 8.57 12.40
C LYS A 62 1.50 8.29 13.84
N LEU A 63 2.36 8.63 14.79
CA LEU A 63 2.17 8.31 16.20
C LEU A 63 1.66 9.47 17.05
N GLU A 64 1.67 10.68 16.51
CA GLU A 64 1.31 11.92 17.21
C GLU A 64 2.15 12.15 18.49
N PHE A 65 3.41 11.68 18.50
CA PHE A 65 4.36 11.92 19.59
C PHE A 65 5.80 12.12 19.11
N ASP A 66 6.69 12.46 20.05
CA ASP A 66 8.12 12.68 19.77
C ASP A 66 8.86 11.38 19.40
N SER A 67 9.28 11.27 18.13
CA SER A 67 9.94 10.07 17.60
C SER A 67 11.39 9.90 18.07
N THR A 68 11.98 10.90 18.73
CA THR A 68 13.32 10.81 19.36
C THR A 68 13.41 9.66 20.37
N LEU A 69 12.29 9.26 20.97
CA LEU A 69 12.18 8.10 21.86
C LEU A 69 12.63 6.77 21.20
N PHE A 70 12.62 6.70 19.87
CA PHE A 70 13.06 5.52 19.12
C PHE A 70 14.51 5.57 18.63
N GLU A 71 15.26 6.65 18.88
CA GLU A 71 16.63 6.79 18.38
C GLU A 71 17.51 5.61 18.81
N ASN A 72 17.49 5.24 20.08
CA ASN A 72 18.28 4.13 20.60
C ASN A 72 17.88 2.81 19.93
N GLU A 73 16.59 2.60 19.68
CA GLU A 73 16.11 1.37 19.04
C GLU A 73 16.52 1.33 17.57
N LEU A 74 16.47 2.45 16.84
CA LEU A 74 16.95 2.56 15.47
C LEU A 74 18.45 2.32 15.38
N LEU A 75 19.25 2.90 16.28
CA LEU A 75 20.69 2.65 16.34
C LEU A 75 21.00 1.17 16.64
N ASN A 76 20.17 0.50 17.46
CA ASN A 76 20.32 -0.93 17.71
C ASN A 76 19.97 -1.76 16.46
N LEU A 77 18.87 -1.44 15.77
CA LEU A 77 18.49 -2.09 14.50
C LEU A 77 19.58 -1.90 13.42
N GLU A 78 20.23 -0.73 13.38
CA GLU A 78 21.34 -0.47 12.47
C GLU A 78 22.57 -1.33 12.82
N LYS A 79 22.94 -1.42 14.11
CA LYS A 79 24.03 -2.31 14.59
C LYS A 79 23.75 -3.78 14.27
N GLU A 80 22.50 -4.21 14.36
CA GLU A 80 22.05 -5.56 13.99
C GLU A 80 21.99 -5.79 12.46
N LYS A 81 22.28 -4.75 11.66
CA LYS A 81 22.22 -4.74 10.19
C LYS A 81 20.82 -5.00 9.64
N LEU A 82 19.78 -4.63 10.38
CA LEU A 82 18.38 -4.73 9.95
C LEU A 82 17.94 -3.49 9.17
N ILE A 83 18.53 -2.35 9.48
CA ILE A 83 18.29 -1.08 8.77
C ILE A 83 19.61 -0.45 8.34
N GLU A 84 19.54 0.47 7.40
CA GLU A 84 20.62 1.36 6.99
C GLU A 84 20.16 2.81 7.19
N ILE A 85 20.96 3.62 7.86
CA ILE A 85 20.68 5.04 8.08
C ILE A 85 21.63 5.87 7.22
N LYS A 86 21.08 6.57 6.24
CA LYS A 86 21.83 7.46 5.37
C LYS A 86 21.75 8.87 5.94
N LYS A 87 22.82 9.27 6.62
CA LYS A 87 22.91 10.56 7.29
C LYS A 87 23.03 11.71 6.32
N ASN A 88 22.22 12.75 6.50
CA ASN A 88 22.42 13.98 5.78
C ASN A 88 23.60 14.73 6.41
N LYS A 89 24.59 15.13 5.59
CA LYS A 89 25.93 15.56 6.07
C LYS A 89 25.86 16.83 6.93
N GLN A 90 25.63 16.69 8.23
CA GLN A 90 25.92 17.66 9.29
C GLN A 90 25.58 17.02 10.65
N ILE A 91 26.54 17.04 11.59
CA ILE A 91 26.44 16.60 13.00
C ILE A 91 26.81 15.12 13.26
N GLY A 92 27.43 14.88 14.42
CA GLY A 92 28.25 13.72 14.76
C GLY A 92 27.61 12.33 14.63
N ARG A 93 28.46 11.29 14.63
CA ARG A 93 28.08 9.89 14.39
C ARG A 93 27.02 9.31 15.34
N SER A 94 26.73 9.93 16.48
CA SER A 94 25.99 9.33 17.60
C SER A 94 24.47 9.58 17.66
N THR A 95 23.90 10.46 16.83
CA THR A 95 22.45 10.76 16.83
C THR A 95 21.80 10.55 15.46
N ILE A 96 20.47 10.37 15.42
CA ILE A 96 19.65 10.28 14.20
C ILE A 96 18.82 11.54 14.11
N ASN A 97 18.82 12.19 12.95
CA ASN A 97 18.10 13.44 12.72
C ASN A 97 16.79 13.22 11.95
N LYS A 98 15.91 14.23 11.98
CA LYS A 98 14.60 14.18 11.29
C LYS A 98 14.72 14.15 9.77
N GLU A 99 15.88 14.52 9.25
CA GLU A 99 16.26 14.57 7.84
C GLU A 99 16.95 13.28 7.36
N ASP A 100 17.29 12.38 8.27
CA ASP A 100 17.98 11.14 7.91
C ASP A 100 17.02 10.16 7.21
N GLU A 101 17.52 9.57 6.13
CA GLU A 101 16.79 8.51 5.43
C GLU A 101 17.10 7.17 6.10
N VAL A 102 16.06 6.38 6.36
CA VAL A 102 16.19 5.07 7.00
C VAL A 102 15.60 4.03 6.06
N PHE A 103 16.38 3.02 5.71
CA PHE A 103 16.00 1.96 4.78
C PHE A 103 16.07 0.60 5.44
N LEU A 104 15.16 -0.30 5.07
CA LEU A 104 15.30 -1.71 5.41
C LEU A 104 16.43 -2.34 4.61
N THR A 105 17.28 -3.11 5.29
CA THR A 105 18.16 -4.05 4.59
C THR A 105 17.36 -5.28 4.13
N LYS A 106 17.96 -6.11 3.26
CA LYS A 106 17.36 -7.42 2.90
C LYS A 106 17.08 -8.29 4.13
N ARG A 107 17.95 -8.22 5.14
CA ARG A 107 17.79 -8.94 6.41
C ARG A 107 16.62 -8.37 7.21
N GLY A 108 16.57 -7.05 7.39
CA GLY A 108 15.45 -6.42 8.11
C GLY A 108 14.10 -6.65 7.45
N ARG A 109 14.04 -6.64 6.12
CA ARG A 109 12.83 -6.99 5.37
C ARG A 109 12.37 -8.43 5.66
N ALA A 110 13.30 -9.38 5.79
CA ALA A 110 12.97 -10.78 6.06
C ALA A 110 12.42 -11.02 7.49
N GLU A 111 12.56 -10.05 8.40
CA GLU A 111 12.08 -10.17 9.78
C GLU A 111 10.59 -9.80 9.95
N ILE A 112 9.98 -9.22 8.92
CA ILE A 112 8.56 -8.85 8.90
C ILE A 112 7.83 -9.64 7.81
N LYS A 113 6.56 -9.97 8.06
CA LYS A 113 5.66 -10.55 7.06
C LYS A 113 4.77 -9.49 6.46
N VAL A 114 4.84 -9.32 5.14
CA VAL A 114 4.00 -8.40 4.37
C VAL A 114 2.89 -9.18 3.69
N VAL A 115 1.66 -8.77 3.94
CA VAL A 115 0.43 -9.30 3.36
C VAL A 115 -0.08 -8.32 2.32
N LEU A 116 -0.37 -8.80 1.12
CA LEU A 116 -0.95 -8.02 0.04
C LEU A 116 -2.39 -8.47 -0.23
N VAL A 117 -3.30 -7.50 -0.31
CA VAL A 117 -4.69 -7.70 -0.75
C VAL A 117 -4.97 -6.77 -1.92
N GLY A 118 -5.36 -7.32 -3.06
CA GLY A 118 -5.80 -6.56 -4.23
C GLY A 118 -7.32 -6.49 -4.33
N GLY A 119 -7.87 -5.35 -4.73
CA GLY A 119 -9.31 -5.19 -4.91
C GLY A 119 -9.72 -3.88 -5.56
N VAL A 120 -11.01 -3.79 -5.93
CA VAL A 120 -11.58 -2.56 -6.46
C VAL A 120 -11.91 -1.59 -5.33
N PHE A 121 -12.53 -2.05 -4.24
CA PHE A 121 -12.92 -1.21 -3.09
C PHE A 121 -13.80 0.00 -3.46
N ASP A 122 -14.71 -0.19 -4.41
CA ASP A 122 -15.57 0.89 -4.91
C ASP A 122 -16.57 1.36 -3.85
N LEU A 123 -17.39 0.45 -3.32
CA LEU A 123 -18.26 0.73 -2.19
C LEU A 123 -17.81 -0.13 -1.01
N LEU A 124 -17.23 0.50 0.01
CA LEU A 124 -16.83 -0.17 1.24
C LEU A 124 -18.06 -0.67 1.99
N HIS A 125 -17.94 -1.85 2.59
CA HIS A 125 -18.99 -2.51 3.36
C HIS A 125 -18.36 -3.50 4.34
N ALA A 126 -19.16 -4.05 5.26
CA ALA A 126 -18.68 -4.95 6.31
C ALA A 126 -17.89 -6.16 5.77
N GLY A 127 -18.27 -6.70 4.61
CA GLY A 127 -17.52 -7.78 3.96
C GLY A 127 -16.05 -7.45 3.68
N HIS A 128 -15.75 -6.22 3.24
CA HIS A 128 -14.37 -5.74 3.10
C HIS A 128 -13.68 -5.67 4.46
N ILE A 129 -14.35 -5.12 5.47
CA ILE A 129 -13.79 -4.99 6.83
C ILE A 129 -13.38 -6.36 7.40
N HIS A 130 -14.23 -7.38 7.27
CA HIS A 130 -13.89 -8.73 7.73
C HIS A 130 -12.72 -9.34 6.96
N THR A 131 -12.71 -9.21 5.63
CA THR A 131 -11.63 -9.73 4.78
C THR A 131 -10.30 -9.09 5.13
N LEU A 132 -10.27 -7.75 5.24
CA LEU A 132 -9.05 -7.02 5.55
C LEU A 132 -8.56 -7.26 6.98
N LYS A 133 -9.47 -7.39 7.95
CA LYS A 133 -9.12 -7.78 9.33
C LYS A 133 -8.50 -9.17 9.37
N ALA A 134 -9.06 -10.14 8.65
CA ALA A 134 -8.49 -11.48 8.54
C ALA A 134 -7.11 -11.46 7.85
N ALA A 135 -6.95 -10.66 6.80
CA ALA A 135 -5.66 -10.49 6.12
C ALA A 135 -4.59 -9.90 7.04
N LYS A 136 -4.91 -8.88 7.84
CA LYS A 136 -3.97 -8.29 8.80
C LYS A 136 -3.43 -9.31 9.81
N LEU A 137 -4.21 -10.31 10.20
CA LEU A 137 -3.78 -11.34 11.15
C LEU A 137 -2.72 -12.30 10.58
N LEU A 138 -2.50 -12.30 9.26
CA LEU A 138 -1.53 -13.18 8.62
C LEU A 138 -0.09 -12.64 8.67
N GLY A 139 0.11 -11.37 9.02
CA GLY A 139 1.44 -10.77 9.01
C GLY A 139 1.54 -9.45 9.77
N ASP A 140 2.70 -8.82 9.64
CA ASP A 140 3.06 -7.60 10.36
C ASP A 140 2.59 -6.35 9.62
N VAL A 141 2.53 -6.39 8.28
CA VAL A 141 2.13 -5.28 7.41
C VAL A 141 1.03 -5.72 6.46
N LEU A 142 -0.07 -4.98 6.39
CA LEU A 142 -1.12 -5.14 5.41
C LEU A 142 -1.05 -4.03 4.35
N ILE A 143 -0.73 -4.42 3.13
CA ILE A 143 -0.71 -3.57 1.94
C ILE A 143 -1.96 -3.82 1.11
N ILE A 144 -2.69 -2.74 0.83
CA ILE A 144 -3.86 -2.78 -0.05
C ILE A 144 -3.50 -2.23 -1.41
N VAL A 145 -3.76 -3.01 -2.45
CA VAL A 145 -3.64 -2.60 -3.84
C VAL A 145 -5.03 -2.27 -4.38
N VAL A 146 -5.24 -0.99 -4.66
CA VAL A 146 -6.46 -0.48 -5.28
C VAL A 146 -6.31 -0.62 -6.80
N ALA A 147 -7.19 -1.40 -7.43
CA ALA A 147 -7.19 -1.57 -8.88
C ALA A 147 -7.37 -0.22 -9.59
N THR A 148 -6.66 -0.01 -10.70
CA THR A 148 -6.80 1.23 -11.48
C THR A 148 -8.16 1.30 -12.17
N ASP A 149 -8.63 2.51 -12.49
CA ASP A 149 -9.88 2.70 -13.23
C ASP A 149 -9.84 2.00 -14.61
N ALA A 150 -8.68 1.99 -15.25
CA ALA A 150 -8.44 1.27 -16.50
C ALA A 150 -8.54 -0.26 -16.32
N THR A 151 -7.91 -0.81 -15.26
CA THR A 151 -7.99 -2.24 -14.94
C THR A 151 -9.44 -2.67 -14.70
N VAL A 152 -10.22 -1.87 -13.97
CA VAL A 152 -11.63 -2.20 -13.66
C VAL A 152 -12.48 -2.19 -14.92
N SER A 153 -12.28 -1.20 -15.80
CA SER A 153 -12.99 -1.07 -17.07
C SER A 153 -12.74 -2.27 -18.00
N ASN A 154 -11.50 -2.78 -18.02
CA ASN A 154 -11.11 -3.94 -18.82
C ASN A 154 -11.58 -5.28 -18.24
N LEU A 155 -11.66 -5.42 -16.92
CA LEU A 155 -11.99 -6.69 -16.26
C LEU A 155 -13.44 -7.13 -16.49
N ARG A 156 -14.35 -6.15 -16.60
CA ARG A 156 -15.77 -6.39 -16.86
C ARG A 156 -16.27 -5.24 -17.73
N SER A 157 -16.43 -5.52 -19.03
CA SER A 157 -17.01 -4.57 -19.98
C SER A 157 -18.27 -3.94 -19.38
N ASN A 158 -18.27 -2.61 -19.27
CA ASN A 158 -19.37 -1.79 -18.71
C ASN A 158 -19.57 -1.83 -17.18
N ARG A 159 -18.59 -2.27 -16.38
CA ARG A 159 -18.69 -2.12 -14.93
C ARG A 159 -18.53 -0.64 -14.54
N LYS A 160 -19.66 0.04 -14.27
CA LYS A 160 -19.66 1.36 -13.64
C LYS A 160 -19.06 1.30 -12.24
N ILE A 161 -18.13 2.22 -11.96
CA ILE A 161 -17.58 2.47 -10.63
C ILE A 161 -18.12 3.80 -10.10
N PHE A 162 -18.33 3.89 -8.80
CA PHE A 162 -18.85 5.07 -8.13
C PHE A 162 -17.73 5.98 -7.60
N HIS A 163 -16.56 5.43 -7.31
CA HIS A 163 -15.41 6.21 -6.89
C HIS A 163 -14.26 5.97 -7.88
N ASN A 164 -13.60 7.06 -8.31
CA ASN A 164 -12.34 6.95 -9.03
C ASN A 164 -11.26 6.32 -8.14
N GLU A 165 -10.15 5.90 -8.74
CA GLU A 165 -9.08 5.19 -8.02
C GLU A 165 -8.49 5.96 -6.83
N ASN A 166 -8.41 7.29 -6.90
CA ASN A 166 -7.89 8.12 -5.82
C ASN A 166 -8.87 8.21 -4.64
N SER A 167 -10.16 8.37 -4.89
CA SER A 167 -11.18 8.33 -3.84
C SER A 167 -11.23 6.95 -3.17
N ARG A 168 -11.12 5.86 -3.95
CA ARG A 168 -11.06 4.49 -3.40
C ARG A 168 -9.81 4.29 -2.54
N LEU A 169 -8.67 4.82 -2.98
CA LEU A 169 -7.42 4.83 -2.22
C LEU A 169 -7.57 5.55 -0.89
N GLU A 170 -8.15 6.75 -0.87
CA GLU A 170 -8.37 7.53 0.35
C GLU A 170 -9.27 6.79 1.33
N LEU A 171 -10.40 6.26 0.85
CA LEU A 171 -11.36 5.51 1.66
C LEU A 171 -10.71 4.28 2.31
N VAL A 172 -9.99 3.47 1.54
CA VAL A 172 -9.37 2.24 2.07
C VAL A 172 -8.15 2.53 2.95
N SER A 173 -7.42 3.62 2.69
CA SER A 173 -6.30 4.08 3.53
C SER A 173 -6.76 4.50 4.92
N SER A 174 -8.01 4.95 5.05
CA SER A 174 -8.60 5.40 6.32
C SER A 174 -8.97 4.26 7.27
N ILE A 175 -8.85 3.00 6.83
CA ILE A 175 -9.20 1.84 7.64
C ILE A 175 -8.05 1.51 8.60
N ARG A 176 -8.32 1.53 9.91
CA ARG A 176 -7.32 1.40 10.99
C ARG A 176 -6.27 0.29 10.83
N PHE A 177 -6.66 -0.89 10.35
CA PHE A 177 -5.76 -2.04 10.26
C PHE A 177 -5.05 -2.16 8.89
N VAL A 178 -5.26 -1.20 7.98
CA VAL A 178 -4.50 -1.06 6.74
C VAL A 178 -3.25 -0.24 7.04
N ASP A 179 -2.06 -0.82 6.86
CA ASP A 179 -0.81 -0.09 7.13
C ASP A 179 -0.45 0.85 5.98
N LYS A 180 -0.79 0.46 4.74
CA LYS A 180 -0.60 1.28 3.55
C LYS A 180 -1.54 0.80 2.45
N ALA A 181 -2.12 1.74 1.71
CA ALA A 181 -2.76 1.45 0.43
C ALA A 181 -2.01 2.16 -0.71
N ILE A 182 -2.03 1.55 -1.89
CA ILE A 182 -1.38 2.02 -3.11
C ILE A 182 -2.29 1.78 -4.32
N ILE A 183 -2.11 2.56 -5.38
CA ILE A 183 -2.73 2.29 -6.68
C ILE A 183 -1.94 1.17 -7.40
N GLY A 184 -2.66 0.23 -8.00
CA GLY A 184 -2.08 -0.85 -8.79
C GLY A 184 -1.35 -0.36 -10.04
N ARG A 185 -0.40 -1.16 -10.53
CA ARG A 185 0.33 -0.86 -11.77
C ARG A 185 -0.52 -1.23 -12.97
N LYS A 186 -0.46 -0.41 -14.03
CA LYS A 186 -1.36 -0.48 -15.18
C LYS A 186 -1.14 -1.71 -16.07
N THR A 187 0.08 -2.25 -16.09
CA THR A 187 0.51 -3.34 -16.98
C THR A 187 0.06 -4.72 -16.49
N SER A 188 0.27 -5.03 -15.21
CA SER A 188 -0.15 -6.30 -14.61
C SER A 188 -0.23 -6.23 -13.09
N ILE A 189 -1.08 -7.07 -12.50
CA ILE A 189 -1.07 -7.33 -11.05
C ILE A 189 0.31 -7.81 -10.57
N TYR A 190 1.04 -8.54 -11.42
CA TYR A 190 2.35 -9.08 -11.08
C TYR A 190 3.43 -8.01 -10.98
N ASP A 191 3.27 -6.87 -11.65
CA ASP A 191 4.21 -5.76 -11.52
C ASP A 191 4.05 -5.09 -10.15
N THR A 192 2.80 -4.98 -9.66
CA THR A 192 2.57 -4.55 -8.28
C THR A 192 3.09 -5.56 -7.27
N VAL A 193 2.91 -6.87 -7.50
CA VAL A 193 3.48 -7.90 -6.64
C VAL A 193 5.01 -7.82 -6.61
N SER A 194 5.64 -7.57 -7.77
CA SER A 194 7.10 -7.43 -7.87
C SER A 194 7.62 -6.19 -7.17
N PHE A 195 6.86 -5.10 -7.22
CA PHE A 195 7.17 -3.87 -6.51
C PHE A 195 7.02 -4.02 -4.99
N VAL A 196 5.88 -4.53 -4.52
CA VAL A 196 5.60 -4.68 -3.09
C VAL A 196 6.44 -5.79 -2.45
N ARG A 197 6.74 -6.85 -3.21
CA ARG A 197 7.41 -8.07 -2.73
C ARG A 197 6.74 -8.66 -1.47
N PRO A 198 5.44 -9.01 -1.51
CA PRO A 198 4.75 -9.55 -0.36
C PRO A 198 5.23 -10.97 -0.02
N ASP A 199 5.09 -11.37 1.24
CA ASP A 199 5.29 -12.74 1.69
C ASP A 199 4.00 -13.56 1.54
N ILE A 200 2.84 -12.88 1.64
CA ILE A 200 1.52 -13.49 1.53
C ILE A 200 0.64 -12.65 0.61
N ILE A 201 -0.05 -13.30 -0.32
CA ILE A 201 -1.17 -12.69 -1.06
C ILE A 201 -2.47 -13.30 -0.54
N ALA A 202 -3.31 -12.46 0.05
CA ALA A 202 -4.60 -12.86 0.57
C ALA A 202 -5.70 -12.50 -0.43
N LEU A 203 -6.33 -13.54 -0.98
CA LEU A 203 -7.45 -13.43 -1.90
C LEU A 203 -8.77 -13.43 -1.13
N GLY A 204 -9.70 -12.58 -1.56
CA GLY A 204 -11.09 -12.64 -1.11
C GLY A 204 -11.78 -13.94 -1.55
N TYR A 205 -12.75 -14.41 -0.78
CA TYR A 205 -13.52 -15.64 -1.06
C TYR A 205 -14.13 -15.67 -2.47
N ASP A 206 -14.55 -14.51 -2.98
CA ASP A 206 -15.27 -14.32 -4.24
C ASP A 206 -14.37 -13.98 -5.43
N GLN A 207 -13.05 -13.92 -5.24
CA GLN A 207 -12.12 -13.66 -6.33
C GLN A 207 -11.92 -14.91 -7.21
N SER A 208 -11.94 -14.73 -8.52
CA SER A 208 -11.78 -15.83 -9.49
C SER A 208 -10.34 -16.30 -9.68
N HIS A 209 -9.36 -15.61 -9.09
CA HIS A 209 -7.94 -15.94 -9.23
C HIS A 209 -7.63 -17.33 -8.66
N ASP A 210 -7.13 -18.24 -9.50
CA ASP A 210 -6.68 -19.54 -9.04
C ASP A 210 -5.39 -19.41 -8.21
N VAL A 211 -5.42 -20.00 -7.02
CA VAL A 211 -4.32 -19.94 -6.04
C VAL A 211 -3.04 -20.54 -6.61
N LYS A 212 -3.15 -21.69 -7.30
CA LYS A 212 -1.99 -22.42 -7.83
C LYS A 212 -1.34 -21.66 -8.98
N SER A 213 -2.14 -21.18 -9.92
CA SER A 213 -1.69 -20.39 -11.06
C SER A 213 -0.99 -19.10 -10.62
N MET A 214 -1.56 -18.41 -9.64
CA MET A 214 -0.98 -17.17 -9.11
C MET A 214 0.36 -17.43 -8.42
N LYS A 215 0.43 -18.46 -7.56
CA LYS A 215 1.69 -18.86 -6.93
C LYS A 215 2.77 -19.23 -7.96
N LYS A 216 2.40 -19.98 -9.00
CA LYS A 216 3.30 -20.35 -10.10
C LYS A 216 3.83 -19.11 -10.83
N ASN A 217 2.96 -18.18 -11.20
CA ASN A 217 3.35 -16.95 -11.89
C ASN A 217 4.29 -16.06 -11.07
N CYS A 218 4.09 -16.00 -9.75
CA CYS A 218 5.00 -15.30 -8.83
C CYS A 218 6.36 -16.00 -8.76
N LEU A 219 6.38 -17.33 -8.63
CA LEU A 219 7.62 -18.10 -8.56
C LEU A 219 8.45 -17.97 -9.84
N GLU A 220 7.81 -18.02 -11.01
CA GLU A 220 8.47 -17.79 -12.31
C GLU A 220 9.10 -16.39 -12.44
N ARG A 221 8.64 -15.43 -11.62
CA ARG A 221 9.19 -14.07 -11.52
C ARG A 221 10.19 -13.92 -10.38
N GLY A 222 10.59 -15.01 -9.72
CA GLY A 222 11.54 -15.02 -8.61
C GLY A 222 10.95 -14.52 -7.29
N ILE A 223 9.62 -14.59 -7.12
CA ILE A 223 8.91 -14.16 -5.92
C ILE A 223 8.29 -15.40 -5.28
N ASP A 224 8.92 -15.88 -4.21
CA ASP A 224 8.34 -16.93 -3.38
C ASP A 224 7.30 -16.31 -2.44
N VAL A 225 6.04 -16.66 -2.66
CA VAL A 225 4.88 -16.07 -1.97
C VAL A 225 3.88 -17.14 -1.60
N GLU A 226 3.31 -17.01 -0.41
CA GLU A 226 2.15 -17.81 -0.01
C GLU A 226 0.89 -17.16 -0.59
N VAL A 227 0.02 -17.96 -1.21
CA VAL A 227 -1.27 -17.46 -1.69
C VAL A 227 -2.35 -18.16 -0.90
N VAL A 228 -3.14 -17.36 -0.18
CA VAL A 228 -4.22 -17.85 0.69
C VAL A 228 -5.55 -17.27 0.24
N ARG A 229 -6.63 -18.05 0.35
CA ARG A 229 -7.99 -17.57 0.12
C ARG A 229 -8.71 -17.45 1.44
N LEU A 230 -9.12 -16.24 1.78
CA LEU A 230 -9.85 -15.95 3.00
C LEU A 230 -11.32 -16.29 2.83
N SER A 231 -11.93 -16.88 3.87
CA SER A 231 -13.38 -17.00 4.00
C SER A 231 -14.00 -15.68 4.45
N SER A 232 -15.25 -15.43 4.06
CA SER A 232 -16.05 -14.32 4.62
C SER A 232 -17.14 -14.88 5.54
N PRO A 233 -17.34 -14.29 6.74
CA PRO A 233 -18.49 -14.63 7.59
C PRO A 233 -19.83 -14.16 6.99
N ILE A 234 -19.79 -13.27 5.98
CA ILE A 234 -20.96 -12.71 5.29
C ILE A 234 -20.76 -12.74 3.77
N PRO A 235 -20.80 -13.93 3.12
CA PRO A 235 -20.47 -14.09 1.71
C PRO A 235 -21.49 -13.51 0.73
N GLU A 236 -22.68 -13.16 1.21
CA GLU A 236 -23.74 -12.56 0.38
C GLU A 236 -23.55 -11.05 0.17
N LEU A 237 -22.83 -10.37 1.08
CA LEU A 237 -22.65 -8.92 1.02
C LEU A 237 -21.46 -8.54 0.13
N LYS A 238 -21.77 -8.16 -1.11
CA LYS A 238 -20.80 -7.70 -2.12
C LYS A 238 -21.19 -6.33 -2.66
N SER A 239 -20.22 -5.51 -3.07
CA SER A 239 -20.53 -4.22 -3.72
C SER A 239 -21.46 -4.40 -4.93
N SER A 240 -21.33 -5.50 -5.68
CA SER A 240 -22.23 -5.78 -6.82
C SER A 240 -23.67 -6.07 -6.39
N ALA A 241 -23.87 -6.72 -5.26
CA ALA A 241 -25.21 -7.00 -4.72
C ALA A 241 -25.87 -5.69 -4.26
N ILE A 242 -25.13 -4.88 -3.48
CA ILE A 242 -25.59 -3.56 -3.02
C ILE A 242 -25.94 -2.66 -4.22
N LYS A 243 -25.08 -2.62 -5.24
CA LYS A 243 -25.33 -1.86 -6.48
C LYS A 243 -26.55 -2.35 -7.25
N SER A 244 -26.77 -3.67 -7.28
CA SER A 244 -27.94 -4.25 -7.95
C SER A 244 -29.23 -3.87 -7.25
N GLU A 245 -29.21 -3.78 -5.92
CA GLU A 245 -30.36 -3.40 -5.10
C GLU A 245 -30.68 -1.91 -5.20
N LEU A 246 -29.65 -1.05 -5.18
CA LEU A 246 -29.80 0.41 -5.28
C LEU A 246 -30.17 0.90 -6.70
N GLY A 247 -30.00 0.06 -7.73
CA GLY A 247 -30.29 0.40 -9.11
C GLY A 247 -29.27 1.34 -9.76
N SER A 248 -29.53 1.73 -11.01
CA SER A 248 -28.61 2.54 -11.81
C SER A 248 -28.61 4.03 -11.48
N SER A 249 -29.70 4.54 -10.89
CA SER A 249 -29.82 5.95 -10.47
C SER A 249 -28.81 6.33 -9.38
N PHE A 250 -28.30 5.35 -8.63
CA PHE A 250 -27.26 5.55 -7.64
C PHE A 250 -25.99 6.20 -8.23
N TYR A 251 -25.65 5.91 -9.49
CA TYR A 251 -24.45 6.48 -10.12
C TYR A 251 -24.60 7.96 -10.50
N ASP A 252 -25.81 8.51 -10.50
CA ASP A 252 -26.09 9.89 -10.89
C ASP A 252 -25.94 10.87 -9.71
N LEU A 253 -25.54 10.37 -8.53
CA LEU A 253 -25.33 11.15 -7.29
C LEU A 253 -23.95 11.81 -7.18
N GLN A 254 -23.14 11.74 -8.24
CA GLN A 254 -21.79 12.32 -8.30
C GLN A 254 -21.80 13.80 -8.63
#